data_AF-A0A1I4JUX7-F1
#
_entry.id   AF-A0A1I4JUX7-F1
#
_cell.length_a   1.000
_cell.length_b   1.000
_cell.length_c   1.000
_cell.angle_alpha   90.00
_cell.angle_beta   90.00
_cell.angle_gamma   90.00
#
_symmetry.space_group_name_H-M   'P 1'
#
loop_
_entity.id
_entity.type
_entity.pdbx_description
1 polymer ?
#
loop_
_entity_poly.entity_id
_entity_poly.type
_entity_poly.pdbx_seq_one_letter_code
_entity_poly.pdbx_strand_id
1 'polypeptide(L)'
;MSSTPPLADDADAPGTTEPVAPTGPIGPREWNTLASNALIFALITWPAGLILGIIALVQIKRTGQKGKGLAIAATIWSSICGLTTAVIIAIVSVAAISHQVNRVVALQEQSTPQASATAEPHEDATAEPGSGEADSSDGGISWEGGASLSTADGFPQWADSVMSNRDWKLTSPDNGEGQWGYTSSSTGCTLDFSQTRIDPAADTRTDRDATLYSLTQILAIAGNYTPAQVKAAATEQPMAYGFGGSKALVDGLQVTASKGVVWARTIAKADVTLVILGGCSSPDDLPELTRTLQSQAIVIF
;
A
#
# COMPACT_ATOMS: atom_id res chain seq x y z
N MET A 1 -31.97 -71.22 -89.56
CA MET A 1 -32.85 -70.32 -88.77
C MET A 1 -32.67 -70.69 -87.31
N SER A 2 -32.41 -69.68 -86.46
CA SER A 2 -32.28 -69.68 -84.99
C SER A 2 -31.17 -70.56 -84.37
N SER A 3 -30.07 -70.06 -83.79
CA SER A 3 -29.85 -69.06 -82.71
C SER A 3 -30.23 -69.55 -81.32
N THR A 4 -29.26 -70.09 -80.55
CA THR A 4 -28.92 -69.65 -79.17
C THR A 4 -27.61 -70.32 -78.66
N PRO A 5 -26.63 -69.56 -78.11
CA PRO A 5 -25.54 -70.00 -77.21
C PRO A 5 -25.89 -69.57 -75.75
N PRO A 6 -25.00 -69.45 -74.72
CA PRO A 6 -23.60 -69.90 -74.46
C PRO A 6 -23.51 -70.63 -73.07
N LEU A 7 -22.39 -71.04 -72.45
CA LEU A 7 -21.34 -70.27 -71.80
C LEU A 7 -20.32 -71.23 -71.15
N ALA A 8 -19.08 -70.75 -71.09
CA ALA A 8 -17.87 -71.46 -70.68
C ALA A 8 -17.82 -71.78 -69.18
N ASP A 9 -17.13 -72.88 -68.86
CA ASP A 9 -16.72 -73.31 -67.52
C ASP A 9 -16.03 -72.17 -66.75
N ASP A 10 -16.47 -71.98 -65.51
CA ASP A 10 -15.99 -71.00 -64.56
C ASP A 10 -14.50 -71.19 -64.25
N ALA A 11 -13.71 -70.19 -64.65
CA ALA A 11 -12.35 -69.99 -64.21
C ALA A 11 -12.34 -69.26 -62.85
N ASP A 12 -11.50 -69.77 -61.95
CA ASP A 12 -10.68 -69.00 -61.01
C ASP A 12 -11.43 -68.12 -59.99
N ALA A 13 -11.59 -68.63 -58.76
CA ALA A 13 -11.95 -67.83 -57.60
C ALA A 13 -10.68 -67.33 -56.90
N PRO A 14 -10.37 -66.02 -56.89
CA PRO A 14 -9.30 -65.49 -56.06
C PRO A 14 -9.81 -65.42 -54.62
N GLY A 15 -9.23 -66.25 -53.75
CA GLY A 15 -9.39 -66.12 -52.31
C GLY A 15 -8.89 -64.74 -51.87
N THR A 16 -9.80 -63.86 -51.47
CA THR A 16 -9.45 -62.60 -50.84
C THR A 16 -8.85 -62.89 -49.47
N THR A 17 -7.53 -62.78 -49.34
CA THR A 17 -6.86 -62.72 -48.04
C THR A 17 -7.18 -61.37 -47.39
N GLU A 18 -8.15 -61.35 -46.47
CA GLU A 18 -8.33 -60.18 -45.60
C GLU A 18 -7.13 -60.02 -44.66
N PRO A 19 -6.58 -58.79 -44.48
CA PRO A 19 -5.56 -58.55 -43.48
C PRO A 19 -6.18 -58.63 -42.09
N VAL A 20 -5.74 -59.60 -41.28
CA VAL A 20 -6.09 -59.69 -39.86
C VAL A 20 -5.53 -58.45 -39.15
N ALA A 21 -6.43 -57.56 -38.72
CA ALA A 21 -6.09 -56.43 -37.87
C ALA A 21 -5.59 -56.95 -36.50
N PRO A 22 -4.50 -56.40 -35.94
CA PRO A 22 -4.01 -56.84 -34.64
C PRO A 22 -4.98 -56.36 -33.55
N THR A 23 -5.78 -57.29 -33.01
CA THR A 23 -6.60 -57.06 -31.82
C THR A 23 -5.72 -57.06 -30.58
N GLY A 24 -4.98 -55.98 -30.36
CA GLY A 24 -4.31 -55.72 -29.09
C GLY A 24 -5.35 -55.44 -27.99
N PRO A 25 -5.12 -55.85 -26.73
CA PRO A 25 -6.05 -55.56 -25.65
C PRO A 25 -6.18 -54.04 -25.47
N ILE A 26 -7.39 -53.49 -25.63
CA ILE A 26 -7.68 -52.12 -25.18
C ILE A 26 -7.80 -52.18 -23.66
N GLY A 27 -6.67 -52.07 -22.98
CA GLY A 27 -6.63 -51.96 -21.52
C GLY A 27 -7.42 -50.73 -21.04
N PRO A 28 -7.99 -50.76 -19.82
CA PRO A 28 -8.67 -49.60 -19.24
C PRO A 28 -7.73 -48.39 -19.21
N ARG A 29 -8.13 -47.26 -19.84
CA ARG A 29 -7.37 -46.01 -19.74
C ARG A 29 -7.25 -45.57 -18.28
N GLU A 30 -6.03 -45.58 -17.77
CA GLU A 30 -5.68 -45.18 -16.41
C GLU A 30 -5.93 -43.67 -16.19
N TRP A 31 -6.40 -43.31 -15.00
CA TRP A 31 -6.64 -41.92 -14.61
C TRP A 31 -5.33 -41.22 -14.30
N ASN A 32 -5.14 -40.01 -14.82
CA ASN A 32 -3.91 -39.25 -14.58
C ASN A 32 -3.97 -38.54 -13.21
N THR A 33 -3.22 -39.05 -12.23
CA THR A 33 -3.13 -38.52 -10.86
C THR A 33 -2.68 -37.06 -10.82
N LEU A 34 -1.91 -36.61 -11.81
CA LEU A 34 -1.52 -35.20 -11.96
C LEU A 34 -2.72 -34.28 -12.23
N ALA A 35 -3.77 -34.74 -12.90
CA ALA A 35 -4.96 -33.95 -13.14
C ALA A 35 -5.75 -33.72 -11.83
N SER A 36 -5.88 -34.75 -10.99
CA SER A 36 -6.52 -34.64 -9.67
C SER A 36 -5.74 -33.72 -8.74
N ASN A 37 -4.42 -33.87 -8.70
CA ASN A 37 -3.56 -33.05 -7.86
C ASN A 37 -3.52 -31.59 -8.35
N ALA A 38 -3.56 -31.33 -9.66
CA ALA A 38 -3.65 -29.98 -10.21
C ALA A 38 -4.91 -29.23 -9.74
N LEU A 39 -6.05 -29.92 -9.57
CA LEU A 39 -7.26 -29.32 -9.02
C LEU A 39 -7.08 -28.95 -7.53
N ILE A 40 -6.47 -29.83 -6.75
CA ILE A 40 -6.21 -29.60 -5.33
C ILE A 40 -5.26 -28.40 -5.16
N PHE A 41 -4.18 -28.34 -5.93
CA PHE A 41 -3.22 -27.23 -5.85
C PHE A 41 -3.76 -25.92 -6.41
N ALA A 42 -4.67 -25.95 -7.40
CA ALA A 42 -5.38 -24.76 -7.88
C ALA A 42 -6.29 -24.12 -6.82
N LEU A 43 -6.72 -24.90 -5.82
CA LEU A 43 -7.47 -24.38 -4.68
C LEU A 43 -6.57 -23.82 -3.57
N ILE A 44 -5.29 -24.20 -3.52
CA ILE A 44 -4.36 -23.82 -2.46
C ILE A 44 -3.51 -22.61 -2.87
N THR A 45 -2.93 -22.61 -4.07
CA THR A 45 -2.17 -21.44 -4.58
C THR A 45 -2.41 -21.25 -6.08
N TRP A 46 -2.79 -20.03 -6.49
CA TRP A 46 -3.04 -19.71 -7.89
C TRP A 46 -1.86 -20.01 -8.83
N PRO A 47 -0.57 -19.78 -8.47
CA PRO A 47 0.52 -20.05 -9.40
C PRO A 47 0.80 -21.56 -9.53
N ALA A 48 0.68 -22.34 -8.45
CA ALA A 48 0.91 -23.79 -8.53
C ALA A 48 -0.19 -24.49 -9.34
N GLY A 49 -1.45 -24.07 -9.19
CA GLY A 49 -2.57 -24.56 -9.99
C GLY A 49 -2.41 -24.32 -11.49
N LEU A 50 -1.94 -23.13 -11.87
CA LEU A 50 -1.70 -22.77 -13.27
C LEU A 50 -0.57 -23.63 -13.87
N ILE A 51 0.55 -23.76 -13.18
CA ILE A 51 1.72 -24.54 -13.65
C ILE A 51 1.36 -26.02 -13.78
N LEU A 52 0.75 -26.61 -12.75
CA LEU A 52 0.37 -28.02 -12.76
C LEU A 52 -0.74 -28.34 -13.76
N GLY A 53 -1.68 -27.41 -13.97
CA GLY A 53 -2.71 -27.52 -15.00
C GLY A 53 -2.12 -27.59 -16.41
N ILE A 54 -1.15 -26.72 -16.74
CA ILE A 54 -0.46 -26.72 -18.03
C ILE A 54 0.32 -28.02 -18.24
N ILE A 55 1.06 -28.49 -17.22
CA ILE A 55 1.83 -29.73 -17.28
C ILE A 55 0.91 -30.95 -17.49
N ALA A 56 -0.20 -31.04 -16.75
CA ALA A 56 -1.18 -32.11 -16.91
C ALA A 56 -1.80 -32.15 -18.31
N LEU A 57 -2.07 -30.99 -18.92
CA LEU A 57 -2.58 -30.91 -20.29
C LEU A 57 -1.57 -31.44 -21.32
N VAL A 58 -0.29 -31.12 -21.16
CA VAL A 58 0.79 -31.65 -22.03
C VAL A 58 0.91 -33.17 -21.90
N GLN A 59 0.82 -33.70 -20.67
CA GLN A 59 0.87 -35.15 -20.44
C GLN A 59 -0.35 -35.86 -21.02
N ILE A 60 -1.57 -35.38 -20.78
CA ILE A 60 -2.80 -36.00 -21.31
C ILE A 60 -2.82 -35.97 -22.84
N LYS A 61 -2.28 -34.93 -23.47
CA LYS A 61 -2.16 -34.85 -24.94
C LYS A 61 -1.19 -35.89 -25.50
N ARG A 62 -0.12 -36.25 -24.74
CA ARG A 62 0.88 -37.27 -25.13
C ARG A 62 0.46 -38.70 -24.79
N THR A 63 -0.20 -38.92 -23.65
CA THR A 63 -0.51 -40.27 -23.13
C THR A 63 -1.93 -40.73 -23.42
N GLY A 64 -2.83 -39.83 -23.82
CA GLY A 64 -4.23 -40.18 -24.12
C GLY A 64 -5.05 -40.62 -22.91
N GLN A 65 -4.60 -40.31 -21.69
CA GLN A 65 -5.27 -40.64 -20.42
C GLN A 65 -6.53 -39.79 -20.16
N LYS A 66 -7.41 -40.27 -19.25
CA LYS A 66 -8.62 -39.54 -18.84
C LYS A 66 -8.28 -38.44 -17.82
N GLY A 67 -8.94 -37.28 -17.89
CA GLY A 67 -8.71 -36.14 -16.97
C GLY A 67 -8.63 -34.76 -17.61
N LYS A 68 -8.77 -34.66 -18.94
CA LYS A 68 -8.64 -33.40 -19.71
C LYS A 68 -9.54 -32.27 -19.22
N GLY A 69 -10.80 -32.58 -18.87
CA GLY A 69 -11.75 -31.59 -18.35
C GLY A 69 -11.34 -31.01 -16.99
N LEU A 70 -10.72 -31.82 -16.12
CA LEU A 70 -10.28 -31.39 -14.79
C LEU A 70 -9.07 -30.44 -14.89
N ALA A 71 -8.12 -30.77 -15.77
CA ALA A 71 -6.95 -29.92 -16.02
C ALA A 71 -7.34 -28.57 -16.65
N ILE A 72 -8.32 -28.56 -17.56
CA ILE A 72 -8.89 -27.31 -18.12
C ILE A 72 -9.55 -26.49 -17.01
N ALA A 73 -10.37 -27.10 -16.16
CA ALA A 73 -11.05 -26.41 -15.06
C ALA A 73 -10.05 -25.77 -14.07
N ALA A 74 -9.02 -26.53 -13.67
CA ALA A 74 -7.96 -26.02 -12.78
C ALA A 74 -7.20 -24.82 -13.40
N THR A 75 -6.93 -24.88 -14.70
CA THR A 75 -6.23 -23.81 -15.43
C THR A 75 -7.09 -22.54 -15.53
N ILE A 76 -8.36 -22.68 -15.88
CA ILE A 76 -9.31 -21.54 -15.98
C ILE A 76 -9.47 -20.89 -14.59
N TRP A 77 -9.70 -21.69 -13.56
CA TRP A 77 -9.88 -21.19 -12.20
C TRP A 77 -8.65 -20.43 -11.69
N SER A 78 -7.46 -21.03 -11.85
CA SER A 78 -6.20 -20.40 -11.45
C SER A 78 -5.93 -19.09 -12.21
N SER A 79 -6.32 -19.03 -13.49
CA SER A 79 -6.17 -17.80 -14.30
C SER A 79 -7.11 -16.69 -13.82
N ILE A 80 -8.36 -17.01 -13.48
CA ILE A 80 -9.32 -16.05 -12.91
C ILE A 80 -8.82 -15.54 -11.56
N CYS A 81 -8.38 -16.43 -10.66
CA CYS A 81 -7.82 -16.04 -9.36
C CYS A 81 -6.56 -15.18 -9.50
N GLY A 82 -5.66 -15.52 -10.44
CA GLY A 82 -4.46 -14.72 -10.71
C GLY A 82 -4.80 -13.32 -11.25
N LEU A 83 -5.69 -13.24 -12.26
CA LEU A 83 -6.11 -11.97 -12.85
C LEU A 83 -6.84 -11.08 -11.83
N THR A 84 -7.76 -11.65 -11.05
CA THR A 84 -8.49 -10.90 -10.00
C THR A 84 -7.53 -10.36 -8.95
N THR A 85 -6.56 -11.16 -8.50
CA THR A 85 -5.53 -10.69 -7.55
C THR A 85 -4.70 -9.55 -8.15
N ALA A 86 -4.24 -9.68 -9.40
CA ALA A 86 -3.48 -8.64 -10.08
C ALA A 86 -4.27 -7.34 -10.27
N VAL A 87 -5.54 -7.42 -10.61
CA VAL A 87 -6.44 -6.26 -10.75
C VAL A 87 -6.66 -5.57 -9.41
N ILE A 88 -6.87 -6.33 -8.33
CA ILE A 88 -7.02 -5.77 -6.98
C ILE A 88 -5.74 -5.01 -6.59
N ILE A 89 -4.56 -5.61 -6.78
CA ILE A 89 -3.28 -4.95 -6.50
C ILE A 89 -3.16 -3.66 -7.32
N ALA A 90 -3.45 -3.70 -8.63
CA ALA A 90 -3.37 -2.52 -9.48
C ALA A 90 -4.33 -1.39 -9.03
N ILE A 91 -5.57 -1.73 -8.65
CA ILE A 91 -6.54 -0.75 -8.15
C ILE A 91 -6.06 -0.14 -6.83
N VAL A 92 -5.58 -0.96 -5.90
CA VAL A 92 -5.05 -0.49 -4.61
C VAL A 92 -3.83 0.41 -4.81
N SER A 93 -2.91 0.05 -5.71
CA SER A 93 -1.76 0.89 -6.03
C SER A 93 -2.16 2.23 -6.65
N VAL A 94 -3.10 2.24 -7.60
CA VAL A 94 -3.58 3.49 -8.22
C VAL A 94 -4.33 4.37 -7.22
N ALA A 95 -5.14 3.77 -6.35
CA ALA A 95 -5.82 4.50 -5.28
C ALA A 95 -4.81 5.13 -4.31
N ALA A 96 -3.83 4.35 -3.82
CA ALA A 96 -2.77 4.82 -2.93
C ALA A 96 -2.01 6.02 -3.53
N ILE A 97 -1.60 5.92 -4.80
CA ILE A 97 -0.90 7.00 -5.52
C ILE A 97 -1.80 8.25 -5.66
N SER A 98 -3.06 8.06 -6.04
CA SER A 98 -4.01 9.17 -6.25
C SER A 98 -4.29 9.94 -4.95
N HIS A 99 -4.39 9.23 -3.83
CA HIS A 99 -4.55 9.84 -2.51
C HIS A 99 -3.34 10.67 -2.11
N GLN A 100 -2.13 10.14 -2.31
CA GLN A 100 -0.89 10.84 -2.00
C GLN A 100 -0.74 12.13 -2.82
N VAL A 101 -1.03 12.07 -4.13
CA VAL A 101 -0.95 13.25 -5.01
C VAL A 101 -1.92 14.35 -4.57
N ASN A 102 -3.17 14.04 -4.25
CA ASN A 102 -4.16 15.06 -3.87
C ASN A 102 -3.77 15.88 -2.63
N ARG A 103 -3.09 15.28 -1.65
CA ARG A 103 -2.70 15.95 -0.39
C ARG A 103 -1.50 16.85 -0.58
N VAL A 104 -0.54 16.34 -1.33
CA VAL A 104 0.64 17.08 -1.77
C VAL A 104 0.21 18.30 -2.58
N VAL A 105 -0.77 18.15 -3.47
CA VAL A 105 -1.42 19.27 -4.19
C VAL A 105 -2.18 20.21 -3.25
N ALA A 106 -2.83 19.71 -2.21
CA ALA A 106 -3.49 20.56 -1.21
C ALA A 106 -2.50 21.47 -0.43
N LEU A 107 -1.23 21.07 -0.35
CA LEU A 107 -0.14 21.89 0.18
C LEU A 107 0.48 22.85 -0.87
N GLN A 108 0.19 22.69 -2.17
CA GLN A 108 0.75 23.51 -3.26
C GLN A 108 0.09 24.88 -3.42
N GLU A 109 -1.16 25.07 -2.97
CA GLU A 109 -1.90 26.33 -3.15
C GLU A 109 -1.40 27.46 -2.21
N GLN A 110 -0.11 27.75 -2.24
CA GLN A 110 0.52 28.98 -1.75
C GLN A 110 1.18 29.82 -2.87
N SER A 111 0.99 29.45 -4.14
CA SER A 111 1.45 30.29 -5.26
C SER A 111 0.50 31.46 -5.53
N THR A 112 0.53 32.46 -4.65
CA THR A 112 0.54 33.86 -5.09
C THR A 112 1.59 34.60 -4.27
N PRO A 113 2.64 35.16 -4.91
CA PRO A 113 3.54 36.05 -4.20
C PRO A 113 2.77 37.31 -3.82
N GLN A 114 2.29 37.39 -2.58
CA GLN A 114 1.86 38.66 -2.02
C GLN A 114 3.11 39.46 -1.63
N ALA A 115 3.74 40.03 -2.65
CA ALA A 115 4.51 41.25 -2.46
C ALA A 115 3.53 42.37 -2.10
N SER A 116 3.24 42.49 -0.82
CA SER A 116 2.77 43.76 -0.24
C SER A 116 3.55 43.99 1.04
N ALA A 117 4.81 44.40 0.85
CA ALA A 117 5.53 45.11 1.87
C ALA A 117 4.84 46.49 2.03
N THR A 118 3.98 46.60 3.02
CA THR A 118 3.79 47.85 3.74
C THR A 118 4.22 47.56 5.16
N ALA A 119 5.48 47.88 5.44
CA ALA A 119 5.99 47.93 6.80
C ALA A 119 5.36 49.14 7.48
N GLU A 120 4.49 48.91 8.46
CA GLU A 120 4.25 49.88 9.52
C GLU A 120 4.99 49.41 10.78
N PRO A 121 5.75 50.28 11.47
CA PRO A 121 6.48 49.90 12.67
C PRO A 121 5.50 49.73 13.83
N HIS A 122 5.47 48.54 14.45
CA HIS A 122 4.85 48.39 15.76
C HIS A 122 5.93 48.33 16.84
N GLU A 123 5.78 49.24 17.79
CA GLU A 123 6.67 49.52 18.91
C GLU A 123 6.76 48.34 19.89
N ASP A 124 7.99 48.12 20.32
CA ASP A 124 8.43 47.70 21.66
C ASP A 124 7.49 46.81 22.48
N ALA A 125 7.79 45.51 22.49
CA ALA A 125 7.49 44.64 23.63
C ALA A 125 8.78 43.93 24.03
N THR A 126 9.33 44.38 25.15
CA THR A 126 10.48 43.81 25.84
C THR A 126 10.27 42.31 26.07
N ALA A 127 11.07 41.48 25.41
CA ALA A 127 11.14 40.04 25.69
C ALA A 127 12.06 39.81 26.89
N GLU A 128 11.47 39.40 28.02
CA GLU A 128 12.21 38.69 29.07
C GLU A 128 12.70 37.35 28.53
N PRO A 129 13.95 36.93 28.80
CA PRO A 129 14.42 35.61 28.46
C PRO A 129 13.82 34.62 29.47
N GLY A 130 12.69 34.02 29.13
CA GLY A 130 12.18 32.84 29.81
C GLY A 130 13.11 31.67 29.54
N SER A 131 14.08 31.45 30.44
CA SER A 131 14.74 30.16 30.61
C SER A 131 13.68 29.15 31.04
N GLY A 132 13.12 28.43 30.07
CA GLY A 132 12.31 27.24 30.33
C GLY A 132 13.24 26.10 30.67
N GLU A 133 13.43 25.87 31.97
CA GLU A 133 13.94 24.63 32.54
C GLU A 133 13.34 23.40 31.83
N ALA A 134 14.20 22.45 31.49
CA ALA A 134 13.82 21.12 31.00
C ALA A 134 13.09 20.35 32.12
N ASP A 135 11.77 20.49 32.20
CA ASP A 135 10.95 19.65 33.07
C ASP A 135 10.51 18.40 32.30
N SER A 136 11.29 17.34 32.47
CA SER A 136 11.08 16.00 31.88
C SER A 136 10.22 15.11 32.79
N SER A 137 9.26 15.68 33.53
CA SER A 137 8.47 14.94 34.53
C SER A 137 7.02 14.62 34.15
N ASP A 138 6.50 15.12 33.02
CA ASP A 138 5.10 14.87 32.60
C ASP A 138 4.89 13.63 31.71
N GLY A 139 5.91 12.77 31.56
CA GLY A 139 5.80 11.48 30.86
C GLY A 139 5.70 11.55 29.34
N GLY A 140 5.84 12.72 28.74
CA GLY A 140 5.90 12.96 27.29
C GLY A 140 7.31 12.83 26.69
N ILE A 141 7.44 13.15 25.40
CA ILE A 141 8.70 13.10 24.65
C ILE A 141 9.00 14.48 24.08
N SER A 142 9.89 15.22 24.74
CA SER A 142 10.38 16.50 24.20
C SER A 142 11.37 16.30 23.05
N TRP A 143 11.85 17.39 22.44
CA TRP A 143 12.98 17.34 21.51
C TRP A 143 14.22 16.66 22.12
N GLU A 144 14.61 17.04 23.33
CA GLU A 144 15.77 16.46 24.05
C GLU A 144 15.46 15.06 24.57
N GLY A 145 14.24 14.82 25.05
CA GLY A 145 13.79 13.52 25.52
C GLY A 145 13.89 12.45 24.44
N GLY A 146 13.55 12.80 23.19
CA GLY A 146 13.68 11.90 22.04
C GLY A 146 15.11 11.44 21.76
N ALA A 147 16.11 12.29 22.05
CA ALA A 147 17.53 11.93 21.90
C ALA A 147 18.00 10.84 22.88
N SER A 148 17.20 10.53 23.91
CA SER A 148 17.46 9.44 24.85
C SER A 148 16.75 8.13 24.49
N LEU A 149 15.80 8.15 23.54
CA LEU A 149 15.07 6.97 23.09
C LEU A 149 15.91 6.16 22.11
N SER A 150 16.07 4.86 22.36
CA SER A 150 16.71 3.94 21.43
C SER A 150 15.71 2.91 20.90
N THR A 151 16.07 2.23 19.81
CA THR A 151 15.29 1.10 19.29
C THR A 151 15.17 -0.08 20.28
N ALA A 152 15.97 -0.10 21.35
CA ALA A 152 15.85 -1.08 22.43
C ALA A 152 14.76 -0.73 23.45
N ASP A 153 14.37 0.54 23.54
CA ASP A 153 13.32 1.05 24.46
C ASP A 153 11.91 0.93 23.86
N GLY A 154 11.84 0.47 22.61
CA GLY A 154 10.62 0.30 21.84
C GLY A 154 10.61 1.13 20.56
N PHE A 155 9.65 0.87 19.68
CA PHE A 155 9.52 1.62 18.42
C PHE A 155 8.37 2.64 18.52
N PRO A 156 8.63 3.94 18.30
CA PRO A 156 7.58 4.96 18.22
C PRO A 156 6.65 4.70 17.03
N GLN A 157 5.35 4.68 17.29
CA GLN A 157 4.31 4.38 16.30
C GLN A 157 3.09 5.28 16.53
N TRP A 158 2.28 5.44 15.49
CA TRP A 158 0.97 6.06 15.66
C TRP A 158 0.04 5.17 16.47
N ALA A 159 -0.67 5.76 17.43
CA ALA A 159 -1.80 5.09 18.06
C ALA A 159 -2.93 4.95 17.03
N ASP A 160 -3.66 3.84 17.11
CA ASP A 160 -4.76 3.53 16.19
C ASP A 160 -6.06 4.33 16.50
N SER A 161 -5.91 5.59 16.91
CA SER A 161 -6.97 6.42 17.50
C SER A 161 -8.03 6.84 16.49
N VAL A 162 -7.70 6.96 15.20
CA VAL A 162 -8.66 7.37 14.15
C VAL A 162 -9.78 6.35 13.97
N MET A 163 -9.55 5.06 14.22
CA MET A 163 -10.54 3.99 14.01
C MET A 163 -11.81 4.15 14.85
N SER A 164 -11.72 4.88 15.96
CA SER A 164 -12.88 5.13 16.83
C SER A 164 -13.82 6.21 16.28
N ASN A 165 -13.36 7.04 15.34
CA ASN A 165 -14.17 8.10 14.74
C ASN A 165 -14.97 7.58 13.54
N ARG A 166 -16.31 7.63 13.62
CA ARG A 166 -17.19 7.09 12.58
C ARG A 166 -17.15 7.84 11.26
N ASP A 167 -16.76 9.11 11.27
CA ASP A 167 -16.70 9.93 10.05
C ASP A 167 -15.51 9.52 9.17
N TRP A 168 -14.40 9.11 9.79
CA TRP A 168 -13.17 8.74 9.09
C TRP A 168 -13.19 7.27 8.71
N LYS A 169 -13.09 6.98 7.41
CA LYS A 169 -13.04 5.62 6.87
C LYS A 169 -11.65 5.30 6.40
N LEU A 170 -11.15 4.12 6.77
CA LEU A 170 -9.91 3.60 6.22
C LEU A 170 -10.11 3.42 4.71
N THR A 171 -9.38 4.19 3.92
CA THR A 171 -9.46 4.21 2.45
C THR A 171 -8.19 3.69 1.80
N SER A 172 -7.06 3.81 2.49
CA SER A 172 -5.82 3.14 2.13
C SER A 172 -5.38 2.24 3.28
N PRO A 173 -5.59 0.92 3.19
CA PRO A 173 -5.06 -0.02 4.17
C PRO A 173 -3.53 0.07 4.25
N ASP A 174 -2.97 -0.33 5.40
CA ASP A 174 -1.52 -0.41 5.58
C ASP A 174 -0.90 -1.26 4.46
N ASN A 175 0.03 -0.66 3.73
CA ASN A 175 0.75 -1.32 2.64
C ASN A 175 1.85 -2.27 3.13
N GLY A 176 2.06 -2.37 4.44
CA GLY A 176 3.13 -3.16 5.06
C GLY A 176 4.46 -2.41 5.15
N GLU A 177 4.50 -1.16 4.70
CA GLU A 177 5.63 -0.24 4.78
C GLU A 177 5.38 0.88 5.80
N GLY A 178 4.30 0.76 6.60
CA GLY A 178 3.95 1.74 7.63
C GLY A 178 3.23 2.97 7.07
N GLN A 179 2.49 2.80 5.97
CA GLN A 179 1.68 3.86 5.38
C GLN A 179 0.22 3.44 5.24
N TRP A 180 -0.68 4.26 5.77
CA TRP A 180 -2.12 4.06 5.64
C TRP A 180 -2.86 5.40 5.64
N GLY A 181 -4.13 5.38 5.23
CA GLY A 181 -4.89 6.60 5.01
C GLY A 181 -6.37 6.47 5.30
N TYR A 182 -6.94 7.58 5.78
CA TYR A 182 -8.36 7.75 6.05
C TYR A 182 -8.95 8.88 5.21
N THR A 183 -10.25 8.78 4.95
CA THR A 183 -11.06 9.83 4.32
C THR A 183 -12.30 10.12 5.17
N SER A 184 -12.56 11.39 5.43
CA SER A 184 -13.78 11.87 6.07
C SER A 184 -14.97 11.67 5.14
N SER A 185 -16.05 11.08 5.67
CA SER A 185 -17.29 10.85 4.93
C SER A 185 -18.08 12.15 4.75
N SER A 186 -17.92 13.11 5.66
CA SER A 186 -18.65 14.37 5.68
C SER A 186 -18.01 15.45 4.80
N THR A 187 -16.69 15.60 4.85
CA THR A 187 -15.95 16.67 4.14
C THR A 187 -15.17 16.16 2.93
N GLY A 188 -14.91 14.85 2.85
CA GLY A 188 -13.99 14.29 1.86
C GLY A 188 -12.52 14.62 2.14
N CYS A 189 -12.20 15.29 3.25
CA CYS A 189 -10.82 15.51 3.67
C CYS A 189 -10.12 14.18 3.92
N THR A 190 -8.79 14.20 3.81
CA THR A 190 -7.96 13.00 3.87
C THR A 190 -6.86 13.15 4.92
N LEU A 191 -6.54 12.08 5.63
CA LEU A 191 -5.44 11.97 6.62
C LEU A 191 -4.60 10.75 6.31
N ASP A 192 -3.29 10.90 6.12
CA ASP A 192 -2.34 9.84 5.78
C ASP A 192 -1.31 9.81 6.88
N PHE A 193 -1.01 8.61 7.31
CA PHE A 193 -0.02 8.35 8.33
C PHE A 193 1.15 7.65 7.65
N SER A 194 2.36 8.08 7.99
CA SER A 194 3.59 7.42 7.59
C SER A 194 4.45 7.25 8.83
N GLN A 195 5.03 6.06 8.96
CA GLN A 195 6.09 5.76 9.90
C GLN A 195 7.24 5.10 9.14
N THR A 196 8.32 5.84 8.92
CA THR A 196 9.41 5.39 8.04
C THR A 196 10.71 5.31 8.83
N ARG A 197 11.45 4.22 8.63
CA ARG A 197 12.78 4.08 9.22
C ARG A 197 13.79 4.99 8.52
N ILE A 198 14.64 5.64 9.30
CA ILE A 198 15.75 6.45 8.80
C ILE A 198 17.04 5.65 9.00
N ASP A 199 18.02 5.81 8.12
CA ASP A 199 19.35 5.22 8.35
C ASP A 199 20.11 6.03 9.42
N PRO A 200 20.37 5.46 10.62
CA PRO A 200 21.05 6.17 11.72
C PRO A 200 22.44 6.66 11.36
N ALA A 201 23.16 5.94 10.49
CA ALA A 201 24.55 6.24 10.20
C ALA A 201 24.71 7.53 9.37
N ALA A 202 23.61 8.02 8.78
CA ALA A 202 23.61 9.16 7.88
C ALA A 202 23.15 10.48 8.53
N ASP A 203 22.45 10.43 9.68
CA ASP A 203 21.83 11.62 10.26
C ASP A 203 22.41 11.97 11.64
N THR A 204 23.24 13.01 11.66
CA THR A 204 23.87 13.56 12.88
C THR A 204 23.12 14.76 13.46
N ARG A 205 21.96 15.10 12.88
CA ARG A 205 21.17 16.27 13.29
C ARG A 205 20.47 16.03 14.63
N THR A 206 20.10 17.12 15.30
CA THR A 206 19.15 17.06 16.42
C THR A 206 17.80 16.56 15.93
N ASP A 207 16.98 15.98 16.80
CA ASP A 207 15.62 15.53 16.45
C ASP A 207 14.82 16.65 15.74
N ARG A 208 14.94 17.89 16.24
CA ARG A 208 14.27 19.05 15.68
C ARG A 208 14.77 19.40 14.28
N ASP A 209 16.08 19.43 14.08
CA ASP A 209 16.68 19.73 12.77
C ASP A 209 16.44 18.59 11.76
N ALA A 210 16.46 17.34 12.21
CA ALA A 210 16.09 16.17 11.41
C ALA A 210 14.61 16.22 11.02
N THR A 211 13.72 16.63 11.92
CA THR A 211 12.30 16.84 11.63
C THR A 211 12.10 17.93 10.58
N LEU A 212 12.78 19.08 10.73
CA LEU A 212 12.72 20.17 9.77
C LEU A 212 13.27 19.76 8.39
N TYR A 213 14.34 18.94 8.37
CA TYR A 213 14.87 18.37 7.14
C TYR A 213 13.84 17.44 6.46
N SER A 214 13.20 16.54 7.20
CA SER A 214 12.15 15.65 6.67
C SER A 214 10.98 16.44 6.10
N LEU A 215 10.49 17.46 6.81
CA LEU A 215 9.45 18.37 6.29
C LEU A 215 9.89 19.06 5.00
N THR A 216 11.14 19.49 4.92
CA THR A 216 11.70 20.11 3.73
C THR A 216 11.72 19.15 2.55
N GLN A 217 12.11 17.88 2.75
CA GLN A 217 12.08 16.87 1.68
C GLN A 217 10.66 16.59 1.19
N ILE A 218 9.71 16.44 2.13
CA ILE A 218 8.29 16.19 1.81
C ILE A 218 7.71 17.37 1.03
N LEU A 219 7.96 18.61 1.47
CA LEU A 219 7.41 19.82 0.86
C LEU A 219 8.14 20.22 -0.43
N ALA A 220 9.41 19.83 -0.61
CA ALA A 220 10.12 20.00 -1.87
C ALA A 220 9.45 19.20 -3.00
N ILE A 221 9.03 17.96 -2.71
CA ILE A 221 8.23 17.13 -3.63
C ILE A 221 6.87 17.79 -3.88
N ALA A 222 6.32 18.46 -2.85
CA ALA A 222 5.00 19.06 -2.94
C ALA A 222 4.93 20.26 -3.85
N GLY A 223 5.76 21.28 -3.69
CA GLY A 223 5.53 22.54 -4.40
C GLY A 223 6.79 23.34 -4.66
N ASN A 224 7.95 22.68 -4.65
CA ASN A 224 9.25 23.35 -4.72
C ASN A 224 9.45 24.37 -3.57
N TYR A 225 8.99 24.02 -2.37
CA TYR A 225 9.27 24.80 -1.17
C TYR A 225 10.78 24.82 -0.91
N THR A 226 11.34 26.01 -0.71
CA THR A 226 12.73 26.14 -0.29
C THR A 226 12.88 25.80 1.21
N PRO A 227 14.06 25.34 1.65
CA PRO A 227 14.31 25.11 3.08
C PRO A 227 14.02 26.33 3.96
N ALA A 228 14.26 27.54 3.45
CA ALA A 228 13.97 28.78 4.16
C ALA A 228 12.46 29.02 4.34
N GLN A 229 11.66 28.74 3.32
CA GLN A 229 10.19 28.85 3.41
C GLN A 229 9.63 27.83 4.40
N VAL A 230 10.10 26.59 4.36
CA VAL A 230 9.68 25.56 5.31
C VAL A 230 10.05 25.95 6.73
N LYS A 231 11.28 26.43 6.95
CA LYS A 231 11.71 26.91 8.28
C LYS A 231 10.87 28.08 8.79
N ALA A 232 10.44 28.99 7.91
CA ALA A 232 9.61 30.12 8.29
C ALA A 232 8.14 29.74 8.56
N ALA A 233 7.63 28.72 7.86
CA ALA A 233 6.25 28.27 8.00
C ALA A 233 6.04 27.19 9.08
N ALA A 234 7.11 26.47 9.46
CA ALA A 234 7.04 25.41 10.47
C ALA A 234 6.80 25.99 11.86
N THR A 235 5.75 25.50 12.51
CA THR A 235 5.40 25.85 13.89
C THR A 235 5.47 24.63 14.78
N GLU A 236 5.81 24.81 16.05
CA GLU A 236 5.77 23.71 17.01
C GLU A 236 4.32 23.39 17.36
N GLN A 237 3.97 22.13 17.18
CA GLN A 237 2.64 21.60 17.44
C GLN A 237 2.81 20.25 18.15
N PRO A 238 2.74 20.21 19.48
CA PRO A 238 2.84 18.94 20.20
C PRO A 238 1.61 18.07 19.95
N MET A 239 1.81 16.75 19.95
CA MET A 239 0.75 15.73 19.88
C MET A 239 0.63 14.95 21.18
N ALA A 240 -0.50 14.28 21.41
CA ALA A 240 -0.67 13.46 22.60
C ALA A 240 0.30 12.27 22.62
N TYR A 241 0.79 11.90 23.80
CA TYR A 241 1.54 10.68 24.04
C TYR A 241 0.72 9.67 24.86
N GLY A 242 0.66 8.42 24.39
CA GLY A 242 -0.06 7.34 25.06
C GLY A 242 -1.56 7.29 24.75
N PHE A 243 -2.28 6.43 25.47
CA PHE A 243 -3.74 6.30 25.36
C PHE A 243 -4.46 7.08 26.47
N GLY A 244 -5.70 7.50 26.22
CA GLY A 244 -6.70 7.73 27.27
C GLY A 244 -6.45 8.92 28.23
N GLY A 245 -6.35 10.14 27.72
CA GLY A 245 -6.43 11.36 28.55
C GLY A 245 -5.15 11.73 29.31
N SER A 246 -4.02 11.09 28.97
CA SER A 246 -2.69 11.56 29.35
C SER A 246 -2.50 13.02 28.90
N LYS A 247 -1.88 13.85 29.76
CA LYS A 247 -1.42 15.19 29.39
C LYS A 247 -0.03 15.18 28.78
N ALA A 248 0.62 14.01 28.72
CA ALA A 248 1.91 13.83 28.11
C ALA A 248 1.85 14.20 26.62
N LEU A 249 2.86 14.94 26.17
CA LEU A 249 2.95 15.43 24.81
C LEU A 249 4.23 14.96 24.13
N VAL A 250 4.17 14.81 22.80
CA VAL A 250 5.31 14.61 21.92
C VAL A 250 5.52 15.88 21.12
N ASP A 251 6.68 16.51 21.25
CA ASP A 251 7.00 17.70 20.45
C ASP A 251 7.07 17.33 18.97
N GLY A 252 6.59 18.22 18.10
CA GLY A 252 6.60 18.02 16.65
C GLY A 252 6.48 19.33 15.91
N LEU A 253 6.72 19.28 14.59
CA LEU A 253 6.60 20.44 13.72
C LEU A 253 5.42 20.27 12.76
N GLN A 254 4.67 21.35 12.56
CA GLN A 254 3.58 21.43 11.61
C GLN A 254 3.79 22.57 10.61
N VAL A 255 3.48 22.31 9.35
CA VAL A 255 3.30 23.32 8.31
C VAL A 255 1.86 23.26 7.84
N THR A 256 1.18 24.40 7.84
CA THR A 256 -0.21 24.53 7.39
C THR A 256 -0.25 25.43 6.14
N ALA A 257 -0.90 24.94 5.09
CA ALA A 257 -1.20 25.67 3.87
C ALA A 257 -2.69 26.02 3.81
N SER A 258 -3.18 26.50 2.66
CA SER A 258 -4.59 26.91 2.48
C SER A 258 -5.57 25.74 2.54
N LYS A 259 -5.17 24.56 2.04
CA LYS A 259 -6.03 23.36 1.97
C LYS A 259 -5.39 22.11 2.58
N GLY A 260 -4.20 22.24 3.13
CA GLY A 260 -3.42 21.10 3.59
C GLY A 260 -2.66 21.39 4.88
N VAL A 261 -2.31 20.33 5.57
CA VAL A 261 -1.49 20.35 6.77
C VAL A 261 -0.53 19.17 6.73
N VAL A 262 0.73 19.42 7.07
CA VAL A 262 1.70 18.36 7.33
C VAL A 262 2.21 18.51 8.74
N TRP A 263 2.22 17.41 9.48
CA TRP A 263 2.89 17.31 10.77
C TRP A 263 3.98 16.25 10.68
N ALA A 264 5.12 16.48 11.31
CA ALA A 264 6.18 15.49 11.40
C ALA A 264 6.91 15.51 12.75
N ARG A 265 7.44 14.35 13.11
CA ARG A 265 8.45 14.17 14.15
C ARG A 265 9.46 13.11 13.74
N THR A 266 10.72 13.49 13.72
CA THR A 266 11.87 12.57 13.64
C THR A 266 12.43 12.33 15.04
N ILE A 267 12.66 11.06 15.38
CA ILE A 267 13.39 10.63 16.57
C ILE A 267 14.64 9.93 16.06
N ALA A 268 15.75 10.66 15.98
CA ALA A 268 16.94 10.23 15.24
C ALA A 268 17.55 8.96 15.85
N LYS A 269 17.54 8.84 17.18
CA LYS A 269 18.09 7.66 17.90
C LYS A 269 17.20 6.42 17.85
N ALA A 270 15.91 6.60 17.59
CA ALA A 270 14.96 5.51 17.38
C ALA A 270 14.78 5.16 15.89
N ASP A 271 15.56 5.79 15.00
CA ASP A 271 15.57 5.55 13.56
C ASP A 271 14.19 5.68 12.91
N VAL A 272 13.42 6.70 13.28
CA VAL A 272 12.04 6.85 12.78
C VAL A 272 11.67 8.31 12.47
N THR A 273 10.99 8.52 11.35
CA THR A 273 10.18 9.71 11.10
C THR A 273 8.71 9.30 11.07
N LEU A 274 7.92 9.96 11.92
CA LEU A 274 6.46 9.92 11.94
C LEU A 274 5.94 11.15 11.19
N VAL A 275 4.99 10.94 10.27
CA VAL A 275 4.39 12.01 9.47
C VAL A 275 2.87 11.82 9.41
N ILE A 276 2.14 12.93 9.51
CA ILE A 276 0.74 13.02 9.09
C ILE A 276 0.62 14.01 7.92
N LEU A 277 -0.01 13.58 6.83
CA LEU A 277 -0.39 14.44 5.70
C LEU A 277 -1.91 14.55 5.63
N GLY A 278 -2.40 15.77 5.84
CA GLY A 278 -3.80 16.13 5.74
C GLY A 278 -4.08 17.00 4.52
N GLY A 279 -5.20 16.76 3.83
CA GLY A 279 -5.63 17.59 2.70
C GLY A 279 -7.14 17.60 2.49
N CYS A 280 -7.67 18.76 2.12
CA CYS A 280 -9.09 18.99 1.83
C CYS A 280 -9.28 19.63 0.44
N SER A 281 -10.44 19.44 -0.16
CA SER A 281 -10.80 20.12 -1.42
C SER A 281 -11.20 21.57 -1.19
N SER A 282 -11.85 21.86 -0.05
CA SER A 282 -12.24 23.19 0.38
C SER A 282 -11.33 23.68 1.52
N PRO A 283 -10.87 24.95 1.51
CA PRO A 283 -10.13 25.53 2.63
C PRO A 283 -10.99 25.63 3.90
N ASP A 284 -12.32 25.72 3.77
CA ASP A 284 -13.24 25.86 4.91
C ASP A 284 -13.27 24.62 5.82
N ASP A 285 -12.88 23.45 5.30
CA ASP A 285 -12.85 22.19 6.04
C ASP A 285 -11.51 21.96 6.79
N LEU A 286 -10.49 22.76 6.51
CA LEU A 286 -9.15 22.63 7.08
C LEU A 286 -9.11 22.77 8.62
N PRO A 287 -9.91 23.65 9.27
CA PRO A 287 -9.96 23.72 10.73
C PRO A 287 -10.43 22.41 11.38
N GLU A 288 -11.40 21.72 10.78
CA GLU A 288 -11.90 20.43 11.30
C GLU A 288 -10.88 19.31 11.08
N LEU A 289 -10.22 19.30 9.92
CA LEU A 289 -9.10 18.40 9.64
C LEU A 289 -7.98 18.58 10.67
N THR A 290 -7.61 19.83 10.98
CA THR A 290 -6.53 20.15 11.93
C THR A 290 -6.91 19.70 13.35
N ARG A 291 -8.15 19.92 13.77
CA ARG A 291 -8.66 19.42 15.06
C ARG A 291 -8.60 17.88 15.15
N THR A 292 -8.94 17.20 14.06
CA THR A 292 -8.83 15.73 14.00
C THR A 292 -7.38 15.28 14.11
N LEU A 293 -6.46 15.92 13.38
CA LEU A 293 -5.02 15.65 13.46
C LEU A 293 -4.48 15.83 14.88
N GLN A 294 -4.90 16.89 15.57
CA GLN A 294 -4.48 17.16 16.96
C GLN A 294 -5.04 16.17 17.99
N SER A 295 -6.06 15.40 17.65
CA SER A 295 -6.58 14.32 18.50
C SER A 295 -5.80 13.00 18.38
N GLN A 296 -4.82 12.93 17.48
CA GLN A 296 -3.98 11.75 17.31
C GLN A 296 -2.91 11.66 18.39
N ALA A 297 -2.49 10.43 18.66
CA ALA A 297 -1.48 10.15 19.66
C ALA A 297 -0.36 9.27 19.12
N ILE A 298 0.80 9.36 19.76
CA ILE A 298 1.96 8.51 19.51
C ILE A 298 2.13 7.58 20.71
N VAL A 299 2.52 6.34 20.44
CA VAL A 299 2.82 5.31 21.44
C VAL A 299 4.19 4.70 21.16
N ILE A 300 4.86 4.21 22.20
CA ILE A 300 6.08 3.41 22.07
C ILE A 300 5.74 2.00 22.55
N PHE A 301 6.02 1.00 21.71
CA PHE A 301 5.82 -0.42 21.98
C PHE A 301 7.13 -1.16 22.22
#